data_AF-A0A833Z857-F1
#
_entry.id   AF-A0A833Z857-F1
#
_cell.length_a   1.000
_cell.length_b   1.000
_cell.length_c   1.000
_cell.angle_alpha   90.00
_cell.angle_beta   90.00
_cell.angle_gamma   90.00
#
_symmetry.space_group_name_H-M   'P 1'
#
loop_
_entity.id
_entity.type
_entity.pdbx_description
1 polymer ?
#
loop_
_entity_poly.entity_id
_entity_poly.type
_entity_poly.pdbx_seq_one_letter_code
_entity_poly.pdbx_strand_id
1 'polypeptide(L)'
;MKLDHEEEPQLSEPYLSKQKKLMAKILEHDDVSYLKKILGELAMVLDQIEAELEKRKLENEGQKCELWLCGCAFTLADVLLGATLHRLKFLGLSKKYWEDGSRPNLQSFFERVQKRFAFRKVLGDIHTTLLSAVIPNAFRLVKRKPPSFFGASFLMGSLGGMGYFAYWYLKKKYI
;
A
#
# COMPACT_ATOMS: atom_id res chain seq x y z
N MET A 1 -25.11 14.34 13.62
CA MET A 1 -24.65 14.01 14.97
C MET A 1 -23.99 15.26 15.51
N LYS A 2 -24.77 16.12 16.17
CA LYS A 2 -24.24 17.29 16.89
C LYS A 2 -23.62 16.72 18.17
N LEU A 3 -22.35 17.04 18.42
CA LEU A 3 -21.67 16.67 19.65
C LEU A 3 -22.07 17.73 20.68
N ASP A 4 -22.89 17.34 21.64
CA ASP A 4 -23.30 18.20 22.75
C ASP A 4 -22.07 18.46 23.62
N HIS A 5 -21.52 19.67 23.53
CA HIS A 5 -20.26 20.08 24.16
C HIS A 5 -20.46 20.69 25.56
N GLU A 6 -21.64 20.54 26.17
CA GLU A 6 -22.02 21.30 27.38
C GLU A 6 -21.71 20.60 28.72
N GLU A 7 -21.32 19.32 28.75
CA GLU A 7 -21.28 18.58 30.03
C GLU A 7 -19.94 18.57 30.79
N GLU A 8 -18.79 18.92 30.18
CA GLU A 8 -17.50 18.96 30.90
C GLU A 8 -16.58 20.14 30.48
N PRO A 9 -16.70 21.33 31.10
CA PRO A 9 -15.93 22.52 30.73
C PRO A 9 -14.41 22.34 30.92
N GLN A 10 -13.97 21.48 31.85
CA GLN A 10 -12.54 21.24 32.14
C GLN A 10 -11.80 20.52 31.01
N LEU A 11 -12.49 19.75 30.15
CA LEU A 11 -11.85 19.04 29.04
C LEU A 11 -11.81 19.85 27.74
N SER A 12 -12.66 20.88 27.61
CA SER A 12 -12.76 21.70 26.40
C SER A 12 -11.42 22.40 26.05
N GLU A 13 -10.75 22.96 27.04
CA GLU A 13 -9.45 23.65 26.89
C GLU A 13 -8.33 22.71 26.41
N PRO A 14 -8.09 21.52 27.01
CA PRO A 14 -7.09 20.60 26.50
C PRO A 14 -7.41 20.07 25.10
N TYR A 15 -8.68 19.86 24.74
CA TYR A 15 -9.06 19.47 23.37
C TYR A 15 -8.78 20.58 22.36
N LEU A 16 -9.14 21.83 22.65
CA LEU A 16 -8.84 22.99 21.81
C LEU A 16 -7.34 23.21 21.68
N SER A 17 -6.56 23.00 22.74
CA SER A 17 -5.10 23.11 22.69
C SER A 17 -4.46 22.04 21.79
N LYS A 18 -4.96 20.79 21.83
CA LYS A 18 -4.53 19.70 20.94
C LYS A 18 -4.91 19.99 19.50
N GLN A 19 -6.12 20.52 19.25
CA GLN A 19 -6.59 20.91 17.92
C GLN A 19 -5.71 22.03 17.35
N LYS A 20 -5.39 23.07 18.13
CA LYS A 20 -4.48 24.16 17.73
C LYS A 20 -3.07 23.66 17.44
N LYS A 21 -2.51 22.77 18.28
CA LYS A 21 -1.20 22.15 18.03
C LYS A 21 -1.18 21.30 16.77
N LEU A 22 -2.26 20.57 16.49
CA LEU A 22 -2.39 19.77 15.27
C LEU A 22 -2.51 20.67 14.03
N MET A 23 -3.36 21.70 14.10
CA MET A 23 -3.55 22.69 13.04
C MET A 23 -2.25 23.43 12.71
N ALA A 24 -1.50 23.87 13.72
CA ALA A 24 -0.20 24.51 13.53
C ALA A 24 0.82 23.59 12.83
N LYS A 25 0.88 22.32 13.24
CA LYS A 25 1.73 21.31 12.59
C LYS A 25 1.32 21.00 11.15
N ILE A 26 0.01 21.02 10.86
CA ILE A 26 -0.51 20.86 9.48
C ILE A 26 -0.10 22.07 8.65
N LEU A 27 -0.27 23.28 9.17
CA LEU A 27 0.08 24.52 8.48
C LEU A 27 1.58 24.62 8.16
N GLU A 28 2.46 24.18 9.08
CA GLU A 28 3.90 24.09 8.83
C GLU A 28 4.27 23.03 7.78
N HIS A 29 3.45 21.98 7.60
CA HIS A 29 3.64 20.96 6.57
C HIS A 29 3.02 21.32 5.21
N ASP A 30 2.20 22.37 5.13
CA ASP A 30 1.52 22.83 3.91
C ASP A 30 2.35 23.85 3.11
N ASP A 31 3.66 23.98 3.37
CA ASP A 31 4.53 24.74 2.47
C ASP A 31 4.82 23.92 1.19
N VAL A 32 3.99 24.17 0.18
CA VAL A 32 4.11 23.60 -1.17
C VAL A 32 5.49 23.84 -1.77
N SER A 33 6.16 24.94 -1.43
CA SER A 33 7.50 25.27 -1.95
C SER A 33 8.55 24.34 -1.35
N TYR A 34 8.47 24.09 -0.05
CA TYR A 34 9.33 23.16 0.65
C TYR A 34 9.13 21.71 0.15
N LEU A 35 7.88 21.28 -0.03
CA LEU A 35 7.57 19.96 -0.60
C LEU A 35 8.13 19.79 -2.00
N LYS A 36 7.99 20.82 -2.86
CA LYS A 36 8.58 20.82 -4.21
C LYS A 36 10.11 20.68 -4.15
N LYS A 37 10.76 21.37 -3.21
CA LYS A 37 12.21 21.27 -3.01
C LYS A 37 12.62 19.84 -2.64
N ILE A 38 11.98 19.22 -1.65
CA ILE A 38 12.29 17.84 -1.24
C ILE A 38 12.05 16.86 -2.39
N LEU A 39 10.94 17.00 -3.13
CA LEU A 39 10.66 16.14 -4.28
C LEU A 39 11.68 16.31 -5.41
N GLY A 40 12.26 17.51 -5.55
CA GLY A 40 13.37 17.80 -6.45
C GLY A 40 14.67 17.13 -5.99
N GLU A 41 15.03 17.26 -4.71
CA GLU A 41 16.20 16.59 -4.12
C GLU A 41 16.09 15.07 -4.25
N LEU A 42 14.90 14.51 -3.99
CA LEU A 42 14.62 13.09 -4.19
C LEU A 42 14.84 12.67 -5.65
N ALA A 43 14.41 13.48 -6.61
CA ALA A 43 14.61 13.19 -8.03
C ALA A 43 16.11 13.06 -8.35
N MET A 44 16.93 14.00 -7.86
CA MET A 44 18.38 13.98 -8.07
C MET A 44 19.02 12.73 -7.45
N VAL A 45 18.60 12.32 -6.25
CA VAL A 45 19.10 11.10 -5.60
C VAL A 45 18.72 9.86 -6.40
N LEU A 46 17.51 9.79 -6.95
CA LEU A 46 17.10 8.68 -7.81
C LEU A 46 17.89 8.62 -9.11
N ASP A 47 18.28 9.76 -9.68
CA ASP A 47 19.16 9.82 -10.86
C ASP A 47 20.57 9.32 -10.54
N GLN A 48 21.11 9.68 -9.38
CA GLN A 48 22.40 9.16 -8.91
C GLN A 48 22.37 7.64 -8.73
N ILE A 49 21.27 7.11 -8.18
CA ILE A 49 21.09 5.67 -8.00
C ILE A 49 20.99 4.96 -9.35
N GLU A 50 20.25 5.51 -10.31
CA GLU A 50 20.16 4.94 -11.67
C GLU A 50 21.54 4.86 -12.32
N ALA A 51 22.33 5.94 -12.24
CA ALA A 51 23.68 5.98 -12.78
C ALA A 51 24.61 4.95 -12.10
N GLU A 52 24.51 4.79 -10.77
CA GLU A 52 25.31 3.78 -10.05
C GLU A 52 24.87 2.35 -10.42
N LEU A 53 23.57 2.10 -10.60
CA LEU A 53 23.06 0.80 -11.05
C LEU A 53 23.51 0.48 -12.48
N GLU A 54 23.50 1.47 -13.38
CA GLU A 54 24.00 1.32 -14.76
C GLU A 54 25.50 1.05 -14.79
N LYS A 55 26.28 1.84 -14.05
CA LYS A 55 27.73 1.63 -13.90
C LYS A 55 28.04 0.22 -13.42
N ARG A 56 27.31 -0.26 -12.41
CA ARG A 56 27.50 -1.63 -11.88
C ARG A 56 27.09 -2.71 -12.85
N LYS A 57 26.06 -2.47 -13.65
CA LYS A 57 25.67 -3.39 -14.71
C LYS A 57 26.80 -3.56 -15.73
N LEU A 58 27.41 -2.45 -16.18
CA LEU A 58 28.54 -2.47 -17.10
C LEU A 58 29.80 -3.11 -16.49
N GLU A 59 30.14 -2.77 -15.24
CA GLU A 59 31.32 -3.34 -14.57
C GLU A 59 31.24 -4.86 -14.35
N ASN A 60 30.02 -5.39 -14.24
CA ASN A 60 29.78 -6.80 -13.97
C ASN A 60 29.17 -7.55 -15.17
N GLU A 61 29.18 -6.95 -16.37
CA GLU A 61 28.82 -7.62 -17.62
C GLU A 61 29.81 -8.78 -17.85
N GLY A 62 29.40 -9.98 -17.44
CA GLY A 62 30.22 -11.20 -17.52
C GLY A 62 30.27 -12.02 -16.22
N GLN A 63 29.88 -11.45 -15.08
CA GLN A 63 29.77 -12.21 -13.83
C GLN A 63 28.36 -12.78 -13.64
N LYS A 64 28.25 -14.05 -13.24
CA LYS A 64 26.97 -14.73 -12.92
C LYS A 64 26.43 -14.33 -11.55
N CYS A 65 26.39 -13.03 -11.26
CA CYS A 65 26.03 -12.51 -9.96
C CYS A 65 24.78 -11.63 -10.03
N GLU A 66 23.90 -11.73 -9.02
CA GLU A 66 22.77 -10.81 -8.90
C GLU A 66 23.30 -9.42 -8.53
N LEU A 67 23.05 -8.44 -9.40
CA LEU A 67 23.50 -7.06 -9.23
C LEU A 67 22.60 -6.30 -8.24
N TRP A 68 23.15 -5.98 -7.08
CA TRP A 68 22.58 -5.10 -6.05
C TRP A 68 23.32 -3.75 -6.02
N LEU A 69 22.81 -2.77 -5.27
CA LEU A 69 23.32 -1.40 -5.28
C LEU A 69 24.81 -1.33 -4.90
N CYS A 70 25.21 -2.13 -3.90
CA CYS A 70 26.58 -2.19 -3.40
C CYS A 70 27.38 -3.42 -3.90
N GLY A 71 26.91 -4.11 -4.95
CA GLY A 71 27.63 -5.22 -5.58
C GLY A 71 26.84 -6.53 -5.59
N CYS A 72 27.55 -7.64 -5.37
CA CYS A 72 27.00 -9.00 -5.48
C CYS A 72 26.15 -9.46 -4.28
N ALA A 73 26.42 -8.88 -3.11
CA ALA A 73 25.72 -9.22 -1.89
C ALA A 73 24.57 -8.24 -1.66
N PHE A 74 23.47 -8.74 -1.10
CA PHE A 74 22.38 -7.90 -0.67
C PHE A 74 22.75 -7.22 0.66
N THR A 75 22.73 -5.89 0.66
CA THR A 75 23.20 -5.07 1.78
C THR A 75 22.08 -4.26 2.44
N LEU A 76 22.40 -3.57 3.53
CA LEU A 76 21.48 -2.63 4.18
C LEU A 76 21.02 -1.51 3.23
N ALA A 77 21.88 -1.06 2.32
CA ALA A 77 21.53 -0.02 1.36
C ALA A 77 20.37 -0.46 0.46
N ASP A 78 20.38 -1.72 0.03
CA ASP A 78 19.30 -2.30 -0.77
C ASP A 78 17.97 -2.42 0.00
N VAL A 79 18.05 -2.70 1.31
CA VAL A 79 16.87 -2.73 2.19
C VAL A 79 16.27 -1.33 2.31
N LEU A 80 17.08 -0.32 2.60
CA LEU A 80 16.64 1.05 2.76
C LEU A 80 16.08 1.62 1.46
N LEU A 81 16.74 1.36 0.33
CA LEU A 81 16.27 1.77 -0.98
C LEU A 81 14.96 1.06 -1.33
N GLY A 82 14.87 -0.26 -1.13
CA GLY A 82 13.64 -1.03 -1.36
C GLY A 82 12.45 -0.53 -0.54
N ALA A 83 12.65 -0.24 0.75
CA ALA A 83 11.62 0.32 1.62
C ALA A 83 11.20 1.74 1.19
N THR A 84 12.15 2.55 0.73
CA THR A 84 11.89 3.90 0.24
C THR A 84 11.08 3.88 -1.05
N LEU A 85 11.48 3.06 -2.03
CA LEU A 85 10.75 2.88 -3.29
C LEU A 85 9.33 2.34 -3.05
N HIS A 86 9.16 1.42 -2.10
CA HIS A 86 7.84 0.94 -1.71
C HIS A 86 6.95 2.06 -1.18
N ARG A 87 7.48 2.94 -0.32
CA ARG A 87 6.76 4.11 0.19
C ARG A 87 6.42 5.10 -0.92
N LEU A 88 7.34 5.35 -1.85
CA LEU A 88 7.10 6.22 -2.99
C LEU A 88 6.01 5.65 -3.92
N LYS A 89 5.96 4.32 -4.08
CA LYS A 89 4.87 3.63 -4.79
C LYS A 89 3.55 3.77 -4.06
N PHE A 90 3.55 3.64 -2.73
CA PHE A 90 2.36 3.87 -1.89
C PHE A 90 1.83 5.31 -1.99
N LEU A 91 2.71 6.29 -2.18
CA LEU A 91 2.33 7.70 -2.43
C LEU A 91 1.81 7.96 -3.85
N GLY A 92 1.84 6.96 -4.75
CA GLY A 92 1.43 7.13 -6.15
C GLY A 92 2.44 7.88 -7.01
N LEU A 93 3.69 8.03 -6.54
CA LEU A 93 4.75 8.74 -7.25
C LEU A 93 5.52 7.80 -8.21
N SER A 94 5.30 6.48 -8.14
CA SER A 94 6.01 5.49 -8.96
C SER A 94 5.95 5.76 -10.45
N LYS A 95 4.77 6.16 -10.94
CA LYS A 95 4.54 6.43 -12.36
C LYS A 95 5.50 7.47 -12.90
N LYS A 96 5.58 8.60 -12.20
CA LYS A 96 6.44 9.74 -12.54
C LYS A 96 7.94 9.41 -12.48
N TYR A 97 8.36 8.62 -11.48
CA TYR A 97 9.79 8.45 -11.20
C TYR A 97 10.43 7.23 -11.88
N TRP A 98 9.71 6.14 -12.15
CA TRP A 98 10.35 4.96 -12.76
C TRP A 98 9.45 4.09 -13.64
N GLU A 99 8.11 4.16 -13.55
CA GLU A 99 7.25 3.29 -14.39
C GLU A 99 7.02 3.86 -15.81
N ASP A 100 7.29 5.16 -16.05
CA ASP A 100 7.22 5.78 -17.39
C ASP A 100 8.44 5.45 -18.28
N GLY A 101 9.29 4.50 -17.87
CA GLY A 101 10.50 4.09 -18.59
C GLY A 101 11.70 5.05 -18.43
N SER A 102 11.57 6.06 -17.57
CA SER A 102 12.64 7.04 -17.30
C SER A 102 13.86 6.42 -16.59
N ARG A 103 13.65 5.40 -15.75
CA ARG A 103 14.69 4.74 -14.94
C ARG A 103 14.52 3.22 -14.97
N PRO A 104 14.90 2.55 -16.08
CA PRO A 104 14.66 1.13 -16.27
C PRO A 104 15.48 0.25 -15.33
N ASN A 105 16.70 0.65 -14.94
CA ASN A 105 17.53 -0.16 -14.04
C ASN A 105 16.95 -0.15 -12.63
N LEU A 106 16.51 1.02 -12.15
CA LEU A 106 15.80 1.18 -10.88
C LEU A 106 14.49 0.37 -10.84
N GLN A 107 13.72 0.37 -11.93
CA GLN A 107 12.52 -0.45 -12.04
C GLN A 107 12.86 -1.94 -11.90
N SER A 108 13.84 -2.43 -12.66
CA SER A 108 14.26 -3.82 -12.62
C SER A 108 14.80 -4.24 -11.24
N PHE A 109 15.51 -3.32 -10.56
CA PHE A 109 15.98 -3.49 -9.19
C PHE A 109 14.81 -3.64 -8.23
N PHE A 110 13.81 -2.75 -8.31
CA PHE A 110 12.66 -2.78 -7.43
C PHE A 110 11.83 -4.05 -7.60
N GLU A 111 11.59 -4.48 -8.84
CA GLU A 111 10.92 -5.75 -9.14
C GLU A 111 11.65 -6.95 -8.53
N ARG A 112 13.00 -6.93 -8.54
CA ARG A 112 13.81 -7.98 -7.91
C ARG A 112 13.68 -7.97 -6.39
N VAL A 113 13.70 -6.80 -5.76
CA VAL A 113 13.48 -6.64 -4.32
C VAL A 113 12.11 -7.19 -3.92
N GLN A 114 11.05 -6.88 -4.69
CA GLN A 114 9.69 -7.34 -4.40
C GLN A 114 9.53 -8.87 -4.45
N LYS A 115 10.31 -9.59 -5.26
CA LYS A 115 10.27 -11.06 -5.34
C LYS A 115 10.80 -11.75 -4.07
N ARG A 116 11.63 -11.07 -3.27
CA ARG A 116 12.25 -11.66 -2.08
C ARG A 116 11.22 -12.00 -1.00
N PHE A 117 11.36 -13.17 -0.39
CA PHE A 117 10.45 -13.65 0.65
C PHE A 117 10.40 -12.72 1.86
N ALA A 118 11.55 -12.23 2.32
CA ALA A 118 11.63 -11.29 3.44
C ALA A 118 10.84 -10.01 3.18
N PHE A 119 10.92 -9.49 1.96
CA PHE A 119 10.19 -8.29 1.55
C PHE A 119 8.69 -8.54 1.51
N ARG A 120 8.25 -9.63 0.87
CA ARG A 120 6.83 -10.02 0.81
C ARG A 120 6.23 -10.29 2.18
N LYS A 121 6.98 -10.89 3.09
CA LYS A 121 6.53 -11.17 4.45
C LYS A 121 6.26 -9.89 5.25
N VAL A 122 7.07 -8.87 5.07
CA VAL A 122 6.99 -7.62 5.85
C VAL A 122 6.05 -6.60 5.20
N LEU A 123 6.15 -6.43 3.89
CA LEU A 123 5.44 -5.36 3.17
C LEU A 123 4.17 -5.84 2.46
N GLY A 124 3.99 -7.15 2.30
CA GLY A 124 2.79 -7.77 1.70
C GLY A 124 2.45 -7.27 0.30
N ASP A 125 1.38 -7.81 -0.30
CA ASP A 125 0.73 -7.21 -1.48
C ASP A 125 -0.12 -6.00 -1.06
N ILE A 126 0.45 -5.07 -0.31
CA ILE A 126 -0.25 -3.82 0.06
C ILE A 126 -0.11 -2.86 -1.12
N HIS A 127 -0.70 -3.24 -2.25
CA HIS A 127 -0.66 -2.47 -3.50
C HIS A 127 -1.71 -1.35 -3.55
N THR A 128 -2.43 -1.06 -2.47
CA THR A 128 -3.39 0.04 -2.48
C THR A 128 -3.53 0.71 -1.12
N THR A 129 -3.12 1.97 -1.08
CA THR A 129 -3.31 2.96 -0.01
C THR A 129 -4.76 2.98 0.48
N LEU A 130 -5.72 2.82 -0.43
CA LEU A 130 -7.14 2.71 -0.12
C LEU A 130 -7.51 1.37 0.54
N LEU A 131 -7.07 0.22 0.03
CA LEU A 131 -7.41 -1.06 0.65
C LEU A 131 -6.81 -1.16 2.07
N SER A 132 -5.58 -0.74 2.31
CA SER A 132 -5.00 -0.79 3.68
C SER A 132 -5.66 0.16 4.68
N ALA A 133 -6.14 1.33 4.25
CA ALA A 133 -6.85 2.27 5.12
C ALA A 133 -8.33 1.88 5.30
N VAL A 134 -8.95 1.32 4.26
CA VAL A 134 -10.38 1.03 4.22
C VAL A 134 -10.67 -0.39 4.70
N ILE A 135 -9.80 -1.39 4.50
CA ILE A 135 -9.99 -2.78 4.98
C ILE A 135 -10.12 -2.82 6.51
N PRO A 136 -9.23 -2.22 7.33
CA PRO A 136 -9.37 -2.29 8.79
C PRO A 136 -10.63 -1.58 9.27
N ASN A 137 -11.00 -0.47 8.63
CA ASN A 137 -12.23 0.26 8.95
C ASN A 137 -13.48 -0.50 8.51
N ALA A 138 -13.47 -1.13 7.33
CA ALA A 138 -14.54 -1.99 6.83
C ALA A 138 -14.69 -3.26 7.68
N PHE A 139 -13.60 -3.93 8.05
CA PHE A 139 -13.61 -5.05 8.99
C PHE A 139 -14.12 -4.64 10.36
N ARG A 140 -13.73 -3.46 10.87
CA ARG A 140 -14.25 -2.91 12.13
C ARG A 140 -15.75 -2.59 12.02
N LEU A 141 -16.21 -2.12 10.87
CA LEU A 141 -17.63 -1.88 10.59
C LEU A 141 -18.42 -3.20 10.55
N VAL A 142 -17.89 -4.22 9.88
CA VAL A 142 -18.48 -5.58 9.79
C VAL A 142 -18.52 -6.25 11.17
N LYS A 143 -17.50 -6.08 12.01
CA LYS A 143 -17.52 -6.59 13.39
C LYS A 143 -18.53 -5.86 14.28
N ARG A 144 -18.76 -4.55 14.07
CA ARG A 144 -19.73 -3.75 14.84
C ARG A 144 -21.17 -3.89 14.35
N LYS A 145 -21.37 -4.12 13.05
CA LYS A 145 -22.65 -4.42 12.42
C LYS A 145 -22.43 -5.62 11.47
N PRO A 146 -22.53 -6.86 11.96
CA PRO A 146 -22.46 -8.01 11.06
C PRO A 146 -23.53 -7.82 9.99
N PRO A 147 -23.18 -7.81 8.69
CA PRO A 147 -24.17 -7.61 7.65
C PRO A 147 -25.15 -8.78 7.72
N SER A 148 -26.44 -8.46 7.87
CA SER A 148 -27.56 -9.41 7.82
C SER A 148 -27.60 -10.26 6.54
N PHE A 149 -26.69 -10.01 5.59
CA PHE A 149 -26.48 -10.75 4.36
C PHE A 149 -25.95 -12.17 4.54
N PHE A 150 -25.24 -12.49 5.63
CA PHE A 150 -24.78 -13.88 5.84
C PHE A 150 -25.96 -14.86 5.99
N GLY A 151 -27.08 -14.43 6.58
CA GLY A 151 -28.31 -15.22 6.62
C GLY A 151 -29.01 -15.31 5.26
N ALA A 152 -29.07 -14.20 4.53
CA ALA A 152 -29.75 -14.13 3.23
C ALA A 152 -29.06 -14.95 2.13
N SER A 153 -27.72 -14.97 2.10
CA SER A 153 -26.95 -15.77 1.14
C SER A 153 -27.09 -17.28 1.39
N PHE A 154 -27.19 -17.70 2.65
CA PHE A 154 -27.46 -19.10 3.00
C PHE A 154 -28.88 -19.53 2.59
N LEU A 155 -29.88 -18.68 2.83
CA LEU A 155 -31.27 -18.95 2.45
C LEU A 155 -31.47 -19.03 0.93
N MET A 156 -30.85 -18.13 0.16
CA MET A 156 -30.92 -18.17 -1.31
C MET A 156 -30.19 -19.40 -1.88
N GLY A 157 -29.03 -19.77 -1.30
CA GLY A 157 -28.31 -20.98 -1.70
C GLY A 157 -29.09 -22.27 -1.41
N SER A 158 -29.75 -22.34 -0.25
CA SER A 158 -30.58 -23.49 0.13
C SER A 158 -31.82 -23.64 -0.75
N LEU A 159 -32.51 -22.54 -1.07
CA LEU A 159 -33.69 -22.54 -1.94
C LEU A 159 -33.33 -22.96 -3.37
N GLY A 160 -32.22 -22.44 -3.92
CA GLY A 160 -31.73 -22.84 -5.23
C GLY A 160 -31.30 -24.31 -5.29
N GLY A 161 -30.59 -24.79 -4.26
CA GLY A 161 -30.15 -26.18 -4.16
C GLY A 161 -31.30 -27.18 -4.05
N MET A 162 -32.32 -26.87 -3.23
CA MET A 162 -33.53 -27.68 -3.11
C MET A 162 -34.32 -27.75 -4.42
N GLY A 163 -34.47 -26.62 -5.12
CA GLY A 163 -35.16 -26.60 -6.42
C GLY A 163 -34.45 -27.44 -7.47
N TYR A 164 -33.11 -27.37 -7.53
CA TYR A 164 -32.30 -28.19 -8.42
C TYR A 164 -32.39 -29.69 -8.09
N PHE A 165 -32.37 -30.04 -6.80
CA PHE A 165 -32.48 -31.43 -6.36
C PHE A 165 -33.85 -32.03 -6.69
N ALA A 166 -34.93 -31.26 -6.48
CA ALA A 166 -36.29 -31.68 -6.84
C ALA A 166 -36.44 -31.88 -8.36
N TYR A 167 -35.89 -30.96 -9.17
CA TYR A 167 -35.86 -31.10 -10.63
C TYR A 167 -35.09 -32.35 -11.07
N TRP A 168 -33.91 -32.59 -10.50
CA TRP A 168 -33.09 -33.76 -10.81
C TRP A 168 -33.78 -35.08 -10.43
N TYR A 169 -34.44 -35.11 -9.27
CA TYR A 169 -35.19 -36.28 -8.81
C TYR A 169 -36.41 -36.59 -9.70
N LEU A 170 -37.15 -35.56 -10.11
CA LEU A 170 -38.29 -35.72 -11.03
C LEU A 170 -37.83 -36.16 -12.42
N LYS A 171 -36.72 -35.60 -12.93
CA LYS A 171 -36.12 -36.01 -14.21
C LYS A 171 -35.72 -37.49 -14.21
N LYS A 172 -35.21 -38.02 -13.10
CA LYS A 172 -34.80 -39.43 -12.99
C LYS A 172 -35.97 -40.43 -12.88
N LYS A 173 -37.17 -39.96 -12.53
CA LYS A 173 -38.34 -40.83 -12.29
C LYS A 173 -39.31 -40.89 -13.47
N TYR A 174 -39.31 -39.87 -14.34
CA TYR A 174 -40.29 -39.73 -15.43
C TYR A 174 -39.68 -39.67 -16.85
N ILE A 175 -38.35 -39.77 -16.96
CA ILE A 175 -37.58 -40.05 -18.19
C ILE A 175 -36.74 -41.30 -17.90
#